data_AF-A0A0C3QC26-F1
#
_entry.id   AF-A0A0C3QC26-F1
#
_cell.length_a   1.000
_cell.length_b   1.000
_cell.length_c   1.000
_cell.angle_alpha   90.00
_cell.angle_beta   90.00
_cell.angle_gamma   90.00
#
_symmetry.space_group_name_H-M   'P 1'
#
loop_
_entity.id
_entity.type
_entity.pdbx_description
1 polymer ?
#
loop_
_entity_poly.entity_id
_entity_poly.type
_entity_poly.pdbx_seq_one_letter_code
_entity_poly.pdbx_strand_id
1 'polypeptide(L)'
;MELGLPLPSAVRDSYLICDGQEVESSAGCSDGLFFGLTLLPLEDVLEEWRFWREVDEDPATGANERLRAIMKSIPDGYIRKEYSCRGWLPLVTDRAGNYLGVDLHPGDGGTYGQVIVFGRDFDTKVVLWRGEGEGGWGRWLAGFVDELENGEGYELGGGDGSSGSEDDVGYEGYFYSPSGGGARDGAEGGSGGLRLTGEYKGWNVLEAWADRSVKKWIEAGLYKEEQPEPVPHPEIEITDAVTNSAPAVEVPIPVLGSEID
;
A
#
# COMPACT_ATOMS: atom_id res chain seq x y z
N MET A 1 -23.16 5.37 16.01
CA MET A 1 -22.18 4.44 15.41
C MET A 1 -21.57 5.17 14.23
N GLU A 2 -20.31 5.60 14.32
CA GLU A 2 -19.71 6.57 13.37
C GLU A 2 -19.52 6.00 11.96
N LEU A 3 -19.15 4.72 11.86
CA LEU A 3 -18.98 4.01 10.59
C LEU A 3 -20.30 3.83 9.81
N GLY A 4 -21.45 3.78 10.51
CA GLY A 4 -22.78 3.61 9.90
C GLY A 4 -23.07 2.20 9.39
N LEU A 5 -22.10 1.29 9.41
CA LEU A 5 -22.22 -0.12 9.05
C LEU A 5 -21.68 -0.99 10.20
N PRO A 6 -22.25 -2.19 10.44
CA PRO A 6 -21.65 -3.12 11.38
C PRO A 6 -20.26 -3.56 10.88
N LEU A 7 -19.40 -4.02 11.78
CA LEU A 7 -18.17 -4.71 11.41
C LEU A 7 -18.48 -6.17 11.03
N PRO A 8 -17.79 -6.78 10.05
CA PRO A 8 -17.90 -8.21 9.77
C PRO A 8 -17.60 -9.06 11.02
N SER A 9 -18.27 -10.21 11.15
CA SER A 9 -18.08 -11.10 12.30
C SER A 9 -16.61 -11.48 12.54
N ALA A 10 -15.89 -11.88 11.49
CA ALA A 10 -14.48 -12.24 11.59
C ALA A 10 -13.57 -11.09 12.08
N VAL A 11 -13.90 -9.84 11.72
CA VAL A 11 -13.15 -8.66 12.19
C VAL A 11 -13.42 -8.44 13.67
N ARG A 12 -14.69 -8.50 14.10
CA ARG A 12 -15.04 -8.37 15.54
C ARG A 12 -14.35 -9.44 16.38
N ASP A 13 -14.37 -10.69 15.92
CA ASP A 13 -13.75 -11.80 16.64
C ASP A 13 -12.23 -11.61 16.76
N SER A 14 -11.57 -11.12 15.70
CA SER A 14 -10.15 -10.76 15.72
C SER A 14 -9.83 -9.69 16.77
N TYR A 15 -10.60 -8.60 16.79
CA TYR A 15 -10.40 -7.50 17.75
C TYR A 15 -10.79 -7.85 19.19
N LEU A 16 -11.66 -8.84 19.40
CA LEU A 16 -11.93 -9.39 20.73
C LEU A 16 -10.76 -10.22 21.28
N ILE A 17 -9.86 -10.70 20.42
CA ILE A 17 -8.65 -11.42 20.82
C ILE A 17 -7.50 -10.43 21.06
N CYS A 18 -7.30 -9.49 20.14
CA CYS A 18 -6.20 -8.53 20.19
C CYS A 18 -6.58 -7.20 19.53
N ASP A 19 -6.41 -6.08 20.24
CA ASP A 19 -6.71 -4.73 19.75
C ASP A 19 -5.49 -4.08 19.06
N GLY A 20 -5.07 -4.67 17.94
CA GLY A 20 -3.94 -4.18 17.16
C GLY A 20 -2.57 -4.36 17.83
N GLN A 21 -1.61 -3.50 17.47
CA GLN A 21 -0.26 -3.48 18.03
C GLN A 21 0.01 -2.14 18.74
N GLU A 22 0.43 -2.20 20.00
CA GLU A 22 0.82 -0.99 20.74
C GLU A 22 2.23 -0.51 20.37
N VAL A 23 2.35 0.80 20.14
CA VAL A 23 3.62 1.48 19.80
C VAL A 23 4.62 1.44 20.98
N GLU A 24 4.16 1.27 22.22
CA GLU A 24 5.03 1.27 23.41
C GLU A 24 5.76 -0.06 23.67
N SER A 25 5.41 -1.12 22.93
CA SER A 25 6.15 -2.40 22.95
C SER A 25 7.46 -2.36 22.14
N SER A 26 7.79 -1.20 21.56
CA SER A 26 8.80 -1.02 20.50
C SER A 26 10.22 -0.74 20.98
N ALA A 27 10.57 -0.94 22.25
CA ALA A 27 11.96 -0.87 22.69
C ALA A 27 12.77 -2.04 22.09
N GLY A 28 13.11 -1.94 20.79
CA GLY A 28 13.86 -2.91 20.00
C GLY A 28 13.04 -3.74 19.00
N CYS A 29 11.73 -3.56 18.92
CA CYS A 29 10.85 -4.31 17.99
C CYS A 29 9.93 -3.36 17.24
N SER A 30 10.50 -2.55 16.35
CA SER A 30 9.76 -1.60 15.51
C SER A 30 9.08 -2.24 14.29
N ASP A 31 9.00 -3.57 14.23
CA ASP A 31 8.53 -4.27 13.04
C ASP A 31 7.06 -4.64 13.22
N GLY A 32 6.19 -4.01 12.43
CA GLY A 32 4.80 -4.41 12.33
C GLY A 32 4.67 -5.91 12.02
N LEU A 33 3.62 -6.54 12.58
CA LEU A 33 3.41 -8.00 12.56
C LEU A 33 3.51 -8.58 11.14
N PHE A 34 3.03 -7.82 10.18
CA PHE A 34 2.89 -8.23 8.79
C PHE A 34 4.08 -7.74 7.96
N PHE A 35 5.25 -8.31 8.20
CA PHE A 35 6.49 -7.96 7.49
C PHE A 35 6.83 -6.46 7.56
N GLY A 36 6.58 -5.83 8.71
CA GLY A 36 6.74 -4.40 8.93
C GLY A 36 5.43 -3.61 8.90
N LEU A 37 4.34 -4.14 8.33
CA LEU A 37 3.03 -3.48 8.36
C LEU A 37 2.37 -3.68 9.74
N THR A 38 1.80 -2.60 10.27
CA THR A 38 1.22 -2.57 11.63
C THR A 38 -0.27 -2.90 11.60
N LEU A 39 -0.72 -3.85 12.42
CA LEU A 39 -2.15 -4.02 12.72
C LEU A 39 -2.62 -2.89 13.65
N LEU A 40 -3.56 -2.08 13.19
CA LEU A 40 -4.05 -0.90 13.90
C LEU A 40 -4.98 -1.28 15.07
N PRO A 41 -4.79 -0.68 16.25
CA PRO A 41 -5.82 -0.61 17.29
C PRO A 41 -7.09 0.05 16.77
N LEU A 42 -8.26 -0.29 17.31
CA LEU A 42 -9.56 0.24 16.82
C LEU A 42 -9.67 1.76 16.87
N GLU A 43 -9.00 2.40 17.83
CA GLU A 43 -8.92 3.87 17.90
C GLU A 43 -8.22 4.43 16.66
N ASP A 44 -7.03 3.92 16.34
CA ASP A 44 -6.27 4.31 15.14
C ASP A 44 -7.02 3.99 13.85
N VAL A 45 -7.71 2.84 13.78
CA VAL A 45 -8.59 2.50 12.63
C VAL A 45 -9.61 3.62 12.40
N LEU A 46 -10.22 4.14 13.47
CA LEU A 46 -11.21 5.19 13.37
C LEU A 46 -10.60 6.54 12.97
N GLU A 47 -9.41 6.86 13.49
CA GLU A 47 -8.68 8.08 13.12
C GLU A 47 -8.29 8.08 11.64
N GLU A 48 -7.68 6.99 11.16
CA GLU A 48 -7.31 6.82 9.76
C GLU A 48 -8.55 6.88 8.86
N TRP A 49 -9.64 6.21 9.24
CA TRP A 49 -10.89 6.28 8.49
C TRP A 49 -11.46 7.69 8.41
N ARG A 50 -11.40 8.47 9.52
CA ARG A 50 -11.85 9.87 9.57
C ARG A 50 -11.00 10.76 8.67
N PHE A 51 -9.68 10.60 8.70
CA PHE A 51 -8.77 11.32 7.80
C PHE A 51 -9.16 11.09 6.33
N TRP A 52 -9.44 9.84 5.94
CA TRP A 52 -9.89 9.54 4.59
C TRP A 52 -11.28 10.09 4.24
N ARG A 53 -12.12 10.47 5.22
CA ARG A 53 -13.37 11.20 4.93
C ARG A 53 -13.10 12.64 4.51
N GLU A 54 -12.04 13.26 5.02
CA GLU A 54 -11.63 14.60 4.59
C GLU A 54 -11.11 14.59 3.15
N VAL A 55 -10.47 13.48 2.75
CA VAL A 55 -9.94 13.26 1.40
C VAL A 55 -11.06 13.07 0.35
N ASP A 56 -12.22 12.54 0.73
CA ASP A 56 -13.32 12.27 -0.21
C ASP A 56 -13.74 13.53 -1.02
N GLU A 57 -13.75 14.69 -0.36
CA GLU A 57 -14.25 15.95 -0.94
C GLU A 57 -13.12 16.81 -1.55
N ASP A 58 -11.85 16.38 -1.45
CA ASP A 58 -10.72 17.14 -1.98
C ASP A 58 -10.69 17.09 -3.52
N PRO A 59 -10.81 18.24 -4.23
CA PRO A 59 -10.78 18.30 -5.69
C PRO A 59 -9.46 17.83 -6.32
N ALA A 60 -8.37 17.80 -5.56
CA ALA A 60 -7.09 17.29 -6.05
C ALA A 60 -7.04 15.76 -6.01
N THR A 61 -7.80 15.13 -5.11
CA THR A 61 -7.74 13.69 -4.84
C THR A 61 -9.12 13.02 -4.93
N GLY A 62 -9.87 12.87 -3.83
CA GLY A 62 -11.12 12.09 -3.78
C GLY A 62 -12.20 12.56 -4.75
N ALA A 63 -12.38 13.88 -4.91
CA ALA A 63 -13.37 14.47 -5.82
C ALA A 63 -12.83 14.69 -7.25
N ASN A 64 -11.59 14.28 -7.53
CA ASN A 64 -10.97 14.47 -8.84
C ASN A 64 -11.48 13.45 -9.86
N GLU A 65 -12.30 13.88 -10.81
CA GLU A 65 -12.88 13.02 -11.86
C GLU A 65 -11.83 12.28 -12.71
N ARG A 66 -10.67 12.90 -12.97
CA ARG A 66 -9.60 12.27 -13.76
C ARG A 66 -8.94 11.14 -12.97
N LEU A 67 -8.72 11.35 -11.68
CA LEU A 67 -8.17 10.33 -10.79
C LEU A 67 -9.15 9.17 -10.68
N ARG A 68 -10.44 9.45 -10.44
CA ARG A 68 -11.50 8.43 -10.39
C ARG A 68 -11.59 7.61 -11.68
N ALA A 69 -11.40 8.24 -12.85
CA ALA A 69 -11.46 7.56 -14.15
C ALA A 69 -10.34 6.53 -14.37
N ILE A 70 -9.20 6.64 -13.67
CA ILE A 70 -8.10 5.67 -13.78
C ILE A 70 -8.14 4.57 -12.70
N MET A 71 -9.04 4.68 -11.72
CA MET A 71 -9.16 3.70 -10.65
C MET A 71 -9.64 2.35 -11.19
N LYS A 72 -9.02 1.27 -10.72
CA LYS A 72 -9.34 -0.10 -11.15
C LYS A 72 -9.62 -1.01 -9.96
N SER A 73 -10.24 -2.13 -10.27
CA SER A 73 -10.53 -3.21 -9.32
C SER A 73 -10.03 -4.52 -9.91
N ILE A 74 -9.41 -5.36 -9.09
CA ILE A 74 -9.11 -6.75 -9.41
C ILE A 74 -9.71 -7.65 -8.31
N PRO A 75 -10.59 -8.60 -8.67
CA PRO A 75 -11.23 -8.77 -9.99
C PRO A 75 -12.08 -7.56 -10.41
N ASP A 76 -12.38 -7.43 -11.70
CA ASP A 76 -13.18 -6.29 -12.18
C ASP A 76 -14.60 -6.32 -11.56
N GLY A 77 -15.07 -5.14 -11.16
CA GLY A 77 -16.37 -4.98 -10.50
C GLY A 77 -16.47 -5.48 -9.05
N TYR A 78 -15.40 -6.04 -8.47
CA TYR A 78 -15.42 -6.49 -7.07
C TYR A 78 -15.32 -5.32 -6.09
N ILE A 79 -14.51 -4.32 -6.42
CA ILE A 79 -14.26 -3.12 -5.63
C ILE A 79 -14.76 -1.91 -6.43
N ARG A 80 -15.30 -0.92 -5.74
CA ARG A 80 -15.71 0.34 -6.37
C ARG A 80 -14.47 1.06 -6.92
N LYS A 81 -14.57 1.57 -8.14
CA LYS A 81 -13.49 2.31 -8.84
C LYS A 81 -13.43 3.76 -8.33
N GLU A 82 -13.01 3.90 -7.07
CA GLU A 82 -12.92 5.19 -6.38
C GLU A 82 -11.51 5.39 -5.82
N TYR A 83 -11.11 6.64 -5.59
CA TYR A 83 -9.84 6.91 -4.90
C TYR A 83 -9.92 6.49 -3.42
N SER A 84 -11.01 6.90 -2.76
CA SER A 84 -11.39 6.54 -1.39
C SER A 84 -12.87 6.12 -1.33
N CYS A 85 -13.25 5.30 -0.34
CA CYS A 85 -14.65 4.95 -0.11
C CYS A 85 -14.97 4.87 1.37
N ARG A 86 -16.17 5.32 1.77
CA ARG A 86 -16.63 5.28 3.17
C ARG A 86 -16.72 3.87 3.74
N GLY A 87 -16.97 2.89 2.87
CA GLY A 87 -17.03 1.49 3.24
C GLY A 87 -15.66 0.84 3.43
N TRP A 88 -14.54 1.48 3.09
CA TRP A 88 -13.22 0.88 3.24
C TRP A 88 -12.66 1.16 4.62
N LEU A 89 -12.46 0.09 5.39
CA LEU A 89 -11.98 0.17 6.76
C LEU A 89 -10.51 -0.26 6.81
N PRO A 90 -9.57 0.65 7.11
CA PRO A 90 -8.15 0.31 7.20
C PRO A 90 -7.90 -0.51 8.46
N LEU A 91 -7.30 -1.69 8.35
CA LEU A 91 -6.97 -2.53 9.52
C LEU A 91 -5.46 -2.65 9.72
N VAL A 92 -4.69 -2.63 8.64
CA VAL A 92 -3.24 -2.76 8.65
C VAL A 92 -2.66 -1.63 7.81
N THR A 93 -1.60 -0.98 8.30
CA THR A 93 -0.99 0.20 7.67
C THR A 93 0.51 0.02 7.41
N ASP A 94 0.99 0.60 6.31
CA ASP A 94 2.41 0.84 6.05
C ASP A 94 2.92 2.16 6.67
N ARG A 95 2.04 2.94 7.32
CA ARG A 95 2.28 4.30 7.85
C ARG A 95 2.68 5.33 6.79
N ALA A 96 2.49 5.03 5.51
CA ALA A 96 2.72 5.92 4.38
C ALA A 96 1.44 6.24 3.58
N GLY A 97 0.29 5.79 4.08
CA GLY A 97 -1.03 6.05 3.49
C GLY A 97 -1.55 4.89 2.65
N ASN A 98 -0.99 3.70 2.78
CA ASN A 98 -1.50 2.48 2.18
C ASN A 98 -1.91 1.46 3.23
N TYR A 99 -2.96 0.70 2.88
CA TYR A 99 -3.64 -0.15 3.84
C TYR A 99 -4.01 -1.48 3.23
N LEU A 100 -4.00 -2.47 4.11
CA LEU A 100 -4.82 -3.66 3.99
C LEU A 100 -6.02 -3.49 4.93
N GLY A 101 -7.20 -3.82 4.44
CA GLY A 101 -8.42 -3.65 5.24
C GLY A 101 -9.60 -4.39 4.67
N VAL A 102 -10.80 -4.06 5.15
CA VAL A 102 -12.05 -4.70 4.72
C VAL A 102 -12.97 -3.73 4.00
N ASP A 103 -13.63 -4.23 2.96
CA ASP A 103 -14.59 -3.49 2.16
C ASP A 103 -16.02 -3.78 2.62
N LEU A 104 -16.65 -2.78 3.23
CA LEU A 104 -18.03 -2.80 3.70
C LEU A 104 -19.01 -2.25 2.66
N HIS A 105 -18.53 -1.80 1.50
CA HIS A 105 -19.34 -1.26 0.42
C HIS A 105 -18.82 -1.71 -0.96
N PRO A 106 -18.82 -3.02 -1.23
CA PRO A 106 -18.23 -3.58 -2.44
C PRO A 106 -18.94 -3.10 -3.72
N GLY A 107 -18.26 -3.36 -4.85
CA GLY A 107 -18.88 -3.28 -6.17
C GLY A 107 -19.86 -4.43 -6.41
N ASP A 108 -20.56 -4.41 -7.55
CA ASP A 108 -21.64 -5.36 -7.85
C ASP A 108 -21.17 -6.82 -7.95
N GLY A 109 -19.90 -7.06 -8.28
CA GLY A 109 -19.28 -8.38 -8.30
C GLY A 109 -18.64 -8.80 -6.98
N GLY A 110 -18.51 -7.88 -6.03
CA GLY A 110 -17.81 -8.08 -4.77
C GLY A 110 -18.73 -8.58 -3.67
N THR A 111 -18.13 -8.77 -2.50
CA THR A 111 -18.85 -9.28 -1.33
C THR A 111 -18.51 -8.47 -0.09
N TYR A 112 -19.52 -8.22 0.74
CA TYR A 112 -19.35 -7.45 1.97
C TYR A 112 -18.34 -8.14 2.90
N GLY A 113 -17.40 -7.37 3.44
CA GLY A 113 -16.35 -7.85 4.33
C GLY A 113 -15.12 -8.42 3.61
N GLN A 114 -15.07 -8.35 2.28
CA GLN A 114 -13.89 -8.80 1.52
C GLN A 114 -12.64 -7.99 1.90
N VAL A 115 -11.49 -8.65 1.93
CA VAL A 115 -10.19 -8.07 2.28
C VAL A 115 -9.56 -7.45 1.04
N ILE A 116 -9.19 -6.18 1.13
CA ILE A 116 -8.69 -5.39 0.00
C ILE A 116 -7.40 -4.65 0.36
N VAL A 117 -6.56 -4.45 -0.64
CA VAL A 117 -5.47 -3.47 -0.59
C VAL A 117 -5.94 -2.18 -1.27
N PHE A 118 -5.73 -1.05 -0.59
CA PHE A 118 -6.12 0.28 -1.04
C PHE A 118 -5.24 1.34 -0.37
N GLY A 119 -5.33 2.58 -0.84
CA GLY A 119 -4.63 3.70 -0.25
C GLY A 119 -4.11 4.67 -1.29
N ARG A 120 -3.20 5.53 -0.85
CA ARG A 120 -2.65 6.64 -1.63
C ARG A 120 -2.04 6.19 -2.95
N ASP A 121 -1.29 5.09 -2.92
CA ASP A 121 -0.48 4.61 -4.04
C ASP A 121 -1.14 3.43 -4.79
N PHE A 122 -2.36 3.04 -4.40
CA PHE A 122 -3.10 1.93 -5.00
C PHE A 122 -4.24 2.43 -5.88
N ASP A 123 -3.91 2.83 -7.11
CA ASP A 123 -4.91 3.17 -8.14
C ASP A 123 -5.73 1.93 -8.55
N THR A 124 -5.08 0.77 -8.60
CA THR A 124 -5.72 -0.53 -8.77
C THR A 124 -5.88 -1.20 -7.42
N LYS A 125 -7.12 -1.27 -6.93
CA LYS A 125 -7.44 -1.99 -5.70
C LYS A 125 -7.56 -3.48 -6.02
N VAL A 126 -7.11 -4.32 -5.08
CA VAL A 126 -7.11 -5.77 -5.26
C VAL A 126 -7.80 -6.43 -4.08
N VAL A 127 -8.78 -7.30 -4.35
CA VAL A 127 -9.30 -8.24 -3.36
C VAL A 127 -8.24 -9.30 -3.15
N LEU A 128 -7.76 -9.45 -1.92
CA LEU A 128 -6.74 -10.45 -1.66
C LEU A 128 -7.31 -11.86 -1.78
N TRP A 129 -6.51 -12.78 -2.31
CA TRP A 129 -6.90 -14.18 -2.46
C TRP A 129 -7.23 -14.80 -1.10
N ARG A 130 -8.32 -15.58 -1.02
CA ARG A 130 -8.94 -16.09 0.23
C ARG A 130 -9.56 -15.00 1.12
N GLY A 131 -9.52 -13.75 0.68
CA GLY A 131 -10.07 -12.60 1.39
C GLY A 131 -11.53 -12.32 1.08
N GLU A 132 -12.25 -13.16 0.33
CA GLU A 132 -13.61 -12.84 -0.12
C GLU A 132 -14.64 -13.03 1.01
N GLY A 133 -15.78 -12.33 0.90
CA GLY A 133 -16.94 -12.52 1.77
C GLY A 133 -16.75 -12.05 3.21
N GLU A 134 -17.80 -12.20 4.01
CA GLU A 134 -17.83 -11.69 5.39
C GLU A 134 -16.78 -12.37 6.29
N GLY A 135 -16.44 -13.63 6.00
CA GLY A 135 -15.38 -14.38 6.67
C GLY A 135 -13.99 -14.17 6.08
N GLY A 136 -13.84 -13.26 5.11
CA GLY A 136 -12.61 -13.03 4.36
C GLY A 136 -11.41 -12.73 5.25
N TRP A 137 -11.59 -11.86 6.25
CA TRP A 137 -10.53 -11.50 7.20
C TRP A 137 -9.91 -12.72 7.91
N GLY A 138 -10.76 -13.60 8.46
CA GLY A 138 -10.29 -14.80 9.15
C GLY A 138 -9.63 -15.82 8.21
N ARG A 139 -10.16 -16.00 6.99
CA ARG A 139 -9.58 -16.91 6.00
C ARG A 139 -8.25 -16.39 5.45
N TRP A 140 -8.14 -15.08 5.25
CA TRP A 140 -6.89 -14.44 4.84
C TRP A 140 -5.82 -14.54 5.93
N LEU A 141 -6.17 -14.25 7.20
CA LEU A 141 -5.26 -14.44 8.34
C LEU A 141 -4.79 -15.89 8.48
N ALA A 142 -5.70 -16.86 8.31
CA ALA A 142 -5.33 -18.28 8.32
C ALA A 142 -4.35 -18.62 7.18
N GLY A 143 -4.54 -18.06 5.98
CA GLY A 143 -3.59 -18.21 4.88
C GLY A 143 -2.21 -17.60 5.19
N PHE A 144 -2.17 -16.44 5.84
CA PHE A 144 -0.91 -15.85 6.32
C PHE A 144 -0.20 -16.74 7.35
N VAL A 145 -0.95 -17.35 8.28
CA VAL A 145 -0.39 -18.31 9.24
C VAL A 145 0.14 -19.57 8.54
N ASP A 146 -0.60 -20.12 7.57
CA ASP A 146 -0.15 -21.25 6.76
C ASP A 146 1.19 -20.95 6.08
N GLU A 147 1.36 -19.75 5.51
CA GLU A 147 2.63 -19.32 4.89
C GLU A 147 3.77 -19.27 5.92
N LEU A 148 3.51 -18.74 7.12
CA LEU A 148 4.47 -18.73 8.23
C LEU A 148 4.87 -20.14 8.66
N GLU A 149 3.92 -21.04 8.89
CA GLU A 149 4.22 -22.39 9.36
C GLU A 149 5.02 -23.22 8.34
N ASN A 150 4.83 -22.95 7.05
CA ASN A 150 5.56 -23.62 5.97
C ASN A 150 6.91 -22.97 5.64
N GLY A 151 7.24 -21.82 6.25
CA GLY A 151 8.45 -21.06 5.93
C GLY A 151 8.43 -20.46 4.52
N GLU A 152 7.24 -20.20 3.97
CA GLU A 152 7.08 -19.74 2.59
C GLU A 152 7.14 -18.22 2.50
N GLY A 153 8.01 -17.73 1.61
CA GLY A 153 7.98 -16.34 1.17
C GLY A 153 8.54 -15.33 2.18
N TYR A 154 9.19 -15.76 3.26
CA TYR A 154 9.89 -14.87 4.19
C TYR A 154 11.21 -15.42 4.75
N GLU A 155 12.07 -14.51 5.25
CA GLU A 155 13.28 -14.78 6.02
C GLU A 155 13.28 -13.93 7.29
N LEU A 156 13.83 -14.47 8.37
CA LEU A 156 14.17 -13.65 9.53
C LEU A 156 15.39 -12.81 9.17
N GLY A 157 15.30 -11.50 9.35
CA GLY A 157 16.45 -10.62 9.17
C GLY A 157 17.62 -11.13 10.03
N GLY A 158 18.76 -11.41 9.39
CA GLY A 158 19.97 -11.72 10.13
C GLY A 158 20.34 -10.50 10.97
N GLY A 159 20.23 -10.63 12.30
CA GLY A 159 20.98 -9.73 13.17
C GLY A 159 22.44 -9.99 12.86
N ASP A 160 23.15 -8.99 12.32
CA ASP A 160 24.60 -9.06 12.27
C ASP A 160 25.07 -9.40 13.67
N GLY A 161 25.63 -10.61 13.80
CA GLY A 161 26.15 -11.11 15.05
C GLY A 161 27.27 -10.20 15.48
N SER A 162 26.97 -9.24 16.35
CA SER A 162 27.97 -8.62 17.21
C SER A 162 28.39 -9.66 18.23
N SER A 163 29.17 -10.63 17.77
CA SER A 163 30.03 -11.43 18.62
C SER A 163 31.21 -10.54 19.01
N GLY A 164 31.17 -9.98 20.21
CA GLY A 164 32.38 -9.55 20.92
C GLY A 164 32.58 -8.05 21.06
N SER A 165 32.02 -7.49 22.13
CA SER A 165 32.82 -6.78 23.13
C SER A 165 32.08 -6.78 24.45
N GLU A 166 32.65 -7.48 25.43
CA GLU A 166 32.40 -7.24 26.85
C GLU A 166 32.67 -5.77 27.19
N ASP A 167 32.01 -5.28 28.24
CA ASP A 167 32.26 -4.03 28.95
C ASP A 167 31.87 -2.70 28.28
N ASP A 168 30.73 -2.13 28.71
CA ASP A 168 30.82 -0.89 29.49
C ASP A 168 29.56 -0.63 30.34
N VAL A 169 29.75 -0.63 31.66
CA VAL A 169 28.76 -0.17 32.64
C VAL A 169 28.86 1.35 32.70
N GLY A 170 28.07 2.05 31.89
CA GLY A 170 28.01 3.51 31.83
C GLY A 170 26.74 4.09 32.47
N TYR A 171 26.85 4.51 33.72
CA TYR A 171 25.84 5.30 34.45
C TYR A 171 25.89 6.76 33.97
N GLU A 172 25.20 7.14 32.90
CA GLU A 172 24.92 8.55 32.57
C GLU A 172 23.65 8.68 31.71
N GLY A 173 22.72 9.56 32.11
CA GLY A 173 21.67 9.99 31.19
C GLY A 173 20.30 10.38 31.75
N TYR A 174 20.15 10.61 33.05
CA TYR A 174 18.95 11.25 33.65
C TYR A 174 18.80 12.74 33.27
N PHE A 175 19.11 13.15 32.03
CA PHE A 175 18.94 14.52 31.57
C PHE A 175 17.92 14.62 30.44
N TYR A 176 16.68 14.82 30.86
CA TYR A 176 15.58 15.36 30.08
C TYR A 176 15.93 16.78 29.62
N SER A 177 15.94 17.02 28.31
CA SER A 177 15.85 18.36 27.71
C SER A 177 14.78 18.35 26.61
N PRO A 178 13.70 19.14 26.75
CA PRO A 178 12.68 19.27 25.73
C PRO A 178 13.07 20.38 24.74
N SER A 179 12.75 20.15 23.45
CA SER A 179 12.76 21.10 22.32
C SER A 179 13.98 21.02 21.39
N GLY A 180 13.72 20.63 20.13
CA GLY A 180 14.48 21.17 18.99
C GLY A 180 14.84 20.20 17.87
N GLY A 181 13.86 19.87 17.01
CA GLY A 181 14.04 19.96 15.55
C GLY A 181 14.85 18.89 14.80
N GLY A 182 14.11 18.01 14.11
CA GLY A 182 14.29 17.78 12.66
C GLY A 182 15.47 16.95 12.18
N ALA A 183 15.20 15.68 11.86
CA ALA A 183 15.78 15.01 10.70
C ALA A 183 14.82 13.91 10.24
N ARG A 184 14.10 14.18 9.14
CA ARG A 184 13.71 13.15 8.17
C ARG A 184 15.00 12.80 7.43
N ASP A 185 15.41 11.54 7.47
CA ASP A 185 16.05 10.83 6.35
C ASP A 185 16.51 9.44 6.79
N GLY A 186 16.33 8.47 5.89
CA GLY A 186 17.09 7.22 5.90
C GLY A 186 16.43 6.04 6.58
N ALA A 187 15.67 5.28 5.78
CA ALA A 187 15.47 3.86 6.03
C ALA A 187 16.84 3.15 6.03
N GLU A 188 17.45 2.97 7.20
CA GLU A 188 18.60 2.09 7.35
C GLU A 188 18.71 1.62 8.82
N GLY A 189 18.62 0.30 9.02
CA GLY A 189 19.11 -0.39 10.21
C GLY A 189 18.15 -0.50 11.41
N GLY A 190 17.08 -1.29 11.27
CA GLY A 190 16.27 -1.80 12.40
C GLY A 190 16.24 -3.34 12.39
N SER A 191 16.47 -3.95 13.55
CA SER A 191 16.84 -5.35 13.79
C SER A 191 15.83 -6.41 13.35
N GLY A 192 16.30 -7.48 12.69
CA GLY A 192 15.75 -8.84 12.89
C GLY A 192 14.34 -9.18 12.36
N GLY A 193 13.59 -8.24 11.77
CA GLY A 193 12.21 -8.47 11.32
C GLY A 193 12.04 -9.50 10.19
N LEU A 194 10.81 -10.00 10.07
CA LEU A 194 10.38 -10.84 8.95
C LEU A 194 10.44 -10.03 7.65
N ARG A 195 11.12 -10.54 6.63
CA ARG A 195 11.25 -9.92 5.30
C ARG A 195 10.80 -10.88 4.22
N LEU A 196 10.22 -10.35 3.14
CA LEU A 196 9.85 -11.16 1.98
C LEU A 196 11.08 -11.77 1.29
N THR A 197 10.91 -12.97 0.74
CA THR A 197 11.95 -13.72 0.01
C THR A 197 11.51 -14.10 -1.41
N GLY A 198 12.40 -14.78 -2.15
CA GLY A 198 12.11 -15.27 -3.50
C GLY A 198 11.92 -14.13 -4.50
N GLU A 199 10.91 -14.24 -5.35
CA GLU A 199 10.60 -13.21 -6.36
C GLU A 199 10.16 -11.87 -5.76
N TYR A 200 9.68 -11.87 -4.51
CA TYR A 200 9.20 -10.68 -3.81
C TYR A 200 10.25 -10.08 -2.86
N LYS A 201 11.50 -10.55 -2.91
CA LYS A 201 12.57 -9.99 -2.08
C LYS A 201 12.76 -8.50 -2.39
N GLY A 202 12.60 -7.66 -1.37
CA GLY A 202 12.74 -6.20 -1.48
C GLY A 202 11.51 -5.46 -2.03
N TRP A 203 10.41 -6.15 -2.31
CA TRP A 203 9.15 -5.52 -2.72
C TRP A 203 8.43 -4.88 -1.53
N ASN A 204 7.57 -3.89 -1.81
CA ASN A 204 6.56 -3.47 -0.84
C ASN A 204 5.61 -4.65 -0.54
N VAL A 205 5.27 -4.84 0.74
CA VAL A 205 4.50 -6.00 1.20
C VAL A 205 3.07 -5.99 0.63
N LEU A 206 2.42 -4.83 0.58
CA LEU A 206 1.07 -4.70 0.03
C LEU A 206 1.05 -4.95 -1.48
N GLU A 207 2.06 -4.47 -2.21
CA GLU A 207 2.22 -4.74 -3.65
C GLU A 207 2.47 -6.23 -3.91
N ALA A 208 3.32 -6.87 -3.11
CA ALA A 208 3.59 -8.30 -3.22
C ALA A 208 2.33 -9.14 -2.98
N TRP A 209 1.53 -8.82 -1.96
CA TRP A 209 0.26 -9.51 -1.70
C TRP A 209 -0.79 -9.27 -2.78
N ALA A 210 -0.86 -8.04 -3.30
CA ALA A 210 -1.70 -7.71 -4.43
C ALA A 210 -1.31 -8.56 -5.65
N ASP A 211 -0.04 -8.55 -6.07
CA ASP A 211 0.47 -9.33 -7.20
C ASP A 211 0.21 -10.84 -7.06
N ARG A 212 0.51 -11.43 -5.89
CA ARG A 212 0.19 -12.85 -5.60
C ARG A 212 -1.29 -13.14 -5.80
N SER A 213 -2.14 -12.25 -5.32
CA SER A 213 -3.59 -12.40 -5.45
C SER A 213 -4.03 -12.29 -6.91
N VAL A 214 -3.50 -11.32 -7.67
CA VAL A 214 -3.77 -11.19 -9.11
C VAL A 214 -3.39 -12.48 -9.86
N LYS A 215 -2.20 -13.04 -9.60
CA LYS A 215 -1.77 -14.33 -10.19
C LYS A 215 -2.79 -15.44 -9.89
N LYS A 216 -3.28 -15.54 -8.64
CA LYS A 216 -4.30 -16.52 -8.25
C LYS A 216 -5.66 -16.28 -8.90
N TRP A 217 -6.08 -15.02 -9.07
CA TRP A 217 -7.31 -14.69 -9.79
C TRP A 217 -7.24 -15.05 -11.27
N ILE A 218 -6.07 -14.90 -11.90
CA ILE A 218 -5.81 -15.34 -13.28
C ILE A 218 -5.86 -16.87 -13.37
N GLU A 219 -5.17 -17.58 -12.47
CA GLU A 219 -5.21 -19.05 -12.39
C GLU A 219 -6.65 -19.58 -12.21
N ALA A 220 -7.47 -18.88 -11.42
CA ALA A 220 -8.88 -19.21 -11.20
C ALA A 220 -9.79 -18.83 -12.40
N GLY A 221 -9.28 -18.12 -13.40
CA GLY A 221 -10.05 -17.64 -14.56
C GLY A 221 -11.02 -16.50 -14.25
N LEU A 222 -10.85 -15.83 -13.10
CA LEU A 222 -11.70 -14.73 -12.63
C LEU A 222 -11.15 -13.34 -12.99
N TYR A 223 -9.91 -13.27 -13.47
CA TYR A 223 -9.31 -12.08 -14.03
C TYR A 223 -8.52 -12.43 -15.29
N LYS A 224 -8.51 -11.53 -16.27
CA LYS A 224 -7.66 -11.63 -17.46
C LYS A 224 -6.84 -10.36 -17.50
N GLU A 225 -5.53 -10.51 -17.59
CA GLU A 225 -4.65 -9.37 -17.80
C GLU A 225 -4.95 -8.75 -19.17
N GLU A 226 -5.39 -7.50 -19.17
CA GLU A 226 -5.55 -6.75 -20.41
C GLU A 226 -4.16 -6.53 -21.01
N GLN A 227 -3.92 -7.09 -22.21
CA GLN A 227 -2.78 -6.66 -23.01
C GLN A 227 -3.00 -5.18 -23.35
N PRO A 228 -1.97 -4.31 -23.23
CA PRO A 228 -2.13 -2.92 -23.64
C PRO A 228 -2.52 -2.91 -25.12
N GLU A 229 -3.73 -2.43 -25.42
CA GLU A 229 -4.13 -2.11 -26.78
C GLU A 229 -3.10 -1.11 -27.34
N PRO A 230 -2.58 -1.32 -28.57
CA PRO A 230 -1.67 -0.36 -29.18
C PRO A 230 -2.38 0.99 -29.23
N VAL A 231 -1.84 1.97 -28.50
CA VAL A 231 -2.39 3.33 -28.46
C VAL A 231 -2.46 3.82 -29.91
N PRO A 232 -3.65 4.15 -30.46
CA PRO A 232 -3.72 4.79 -31.75
C PRO A 232 -2.97 6.11 -31.62
N HIS A 233 -1.81 6.22 -32.27
CA HIS A 233 -1.20 7.53 -32.49
C HIS A 233 -2.21 8.33 -33.29
N PRO A 234 -2.75 9.45 -32.77
CA PRO A 234 -3.56 10.31 -33.61
C PRO A 234 -2.67 10.77 -34.76
N GLU A 235 -3.01 10.38 -35.99
CA GLU A 235 -2.49 11.05 -37.18
C GLU A 235 -2.88 12.53 -37.04
N ILE A 236 -1.88 13.36 -36.75
CA ILE A 236 -2.06 14.80 -36.85
C ILE A 236 -2.16 15.09 -38.34
N GLU A 237 -3.40 15.14 -38.86
CA GLU A 237 -3.68 15.75 -40.15
C GLU A 237 -3.35 17.24 -40.03
N ILE A 238 -2.17 17.62 -40.50
CA ILE A 238 -1.80 19.01 -40.69
C ILE A 238 -2.64 19.52 -41.87
N THR A 239 -3.76 20.17 -41.57
CA THR A 239 -4.54 20.88 -42.58
C THR A 239 -3.75 22.11 -43.03
N ASP A 240 -3.26 22.07 -44.27
CA ASP A 240 -2.64 23.20 -44.97
C ASP A 240 -3.60 24.39 -45.07
N ALA A 241 -3.45 25.36 -44.18
CA ALA A 241 -4.01 26.69 -44.36
C ALA A 241 -3.10 27.73 -43.69
N VAL A 242 -2.15 28.25 -44.47
CA VAL A 242 -1.94 29.68 -44.76
C VAL A 242 -0.57 29.83 -45.43
N THR A 243 -0.59 29.89 -46.76
CA THR A 243 0.48 30.51 -47.54
C THR A 243 0.38 32.03 -47.39
N ASN A 244 1.38 32.67 -46.77
CA ASN A 244 2.11 33.76 -47.41
C ASN A 244 3.30 34.31 -46.56
N SER A 245 4.48 34.16 -47.17
CA SER A 245 5.62 35.10 -47.23
C SER A 245 6.33 35.57 -45.95
N ALA A 246 7.55 35.05 -45.72
CA ALA A 246 8.86 35.76 -45.78
C ALA A 246 10.00 34.88 -45.20
N PRO A 247 11.27 35.04 -45.61
CA PRO A 247 12.23 33.93 -45.65
C PRO A 247 13.06 33.73 -44.37
N ALA A 248 13.40 32.45 -44.21
CA ALA A 248 14.46 31.79 -43.44
C ALA A 248 15.48 32.65 -42.69
N VAL A 249 15.58 32.39 -41.38
CA VAL A 249 16.80 32.58 -40.59
C VAL A 249 17.10 31.24 -39.90
N GLU A 250 18.06 30.50 -40.45
CA GLU A 250 18.74 29.39 -39.76
C GLU A 250 19.71 29.97 -38.72
N VAL A 251 19.64 29.51 -37.47
CA VAL A 251 20.85 29.40 -36.62
C VAL A 251 20.62 28.28 -35.56
N PRO A 252 21.65 27.47 -35.21
CA PRO A 252 21.51 26.05 -34.88
C PRO A 252 21.58 25.69 -33.37
N ILE A 253 21.24 24.42 -33.09
CA ILE A 253 21.23 23.72 -31.80
C ILE A 253 22.67 23.57 -31.24
N PRO A 254 22.97 24.02 -30.01
CA PRO A 254 24.23 23.70 -29.35
C PRO A 254 24.16 22.34 -28.64
N VAL A 255 25.01 21.41 -29.07
CA VAL A 255 25.34 20.17 -28.36
C VAL A 255 26.34 20.50 -27.26
N LEU A 256 26.00 20.22 -26.01
CA LEU A 256 26.92 20.29 -24.87
C LEU A 256 27.46 18.88 -24.57
N GLY A 257 28.78 18.72 -24.63
CA GLY A 257 29.48 17.54 -24.12
C GLY A 257 30.98 17.55 -24.45
N SER A 258 31.79 17.37 -23.40
CA SER A 258 33.24 17.11 -23.29
C SER A 258 34.24 18.27 -23.49
N GLU A 259 34.70 18.86 -22.36
CA GLU A 259 36.00 18.58 -21.68
C GLU A 259 37.13 17.98 -22.56
N ILE A 260 38.42 18.35 -22.55
CA ILE A 260 39.40 18.91 -21.58
C ILE A 260 40.61 19.44 -22.40
N ASP A 261 41.28 20.48 -21.90
CA ASP A 261 42.75 20.52 -21.69
C ASP A 261 43.09 21.60 -20.64
#